data_AF-W0FN08-F1
#
_entry.id   AF-W0FN08-F1
#
_cell.length_a   1.000
_cell.length_b   1.000
_cell.length_c   1.000
_cell.angle_alpha   90.00
_cell.angle_beta   90.00
_cell.angle_gamma   90.00
#
_symmetry.space_group_name_H-M   'P 1'
#
loop_
_entity.id
_entity.type
_entity.pdbx_description
1 polymer ?
#
loop_
_entity_poly.entity_id
_entity_poly.type
_entity_poly.pdbx_seq_one_letter_code
_entity_poly.pdbx_strand_id
1 'polypeptide(L)'
;MTILDATSTAFSILSGAALGLAFVICYNMGLMNFTERVRDYATLKVLGYHQREIRSLMLRESSLTALIGVAAGIPPGIVLVGVILRTCEFENMVFESHVSLRSVLLASAITFAYTLLIERFLARKVRGIDMVEALKSVE
;
A
#
# COMPACT_ATOMS: atom_id res chain seq x y z
N MET A 1 -6.06 35.68 -2.44
CA MET A 1 -6.16 34.37 -1.75
C MET A 1 -7.40 33.60 -2.21
N THR A 2 -7.57 33.35 -3.52
CA THR A 2 -8.90 32.92 -4.03
C THR A 2 -8.91 31.86 -5.13
N ILE A 3 -7.79 31.45 -5.72
CA ILE A 3 -7.75 30.35 -6.72
C ILE A 3 -6.69 29.31 -6.35
N LEU A 4 -5.50 29.76 -5.92
CA LEU A 4 -4.40 28.86 -5.50
C LEU A 4 -4.72 28.10 -4.20
N ASP A 5 -5.40 28.76 -3.26
CA ASP A 5 -5.85 28.12 -2.01
C ASP A 5 -6.97 27.10 -2.28
N ALA A 6 -7.84 27.38 -3.26
CA ALA A 6 -8.92 26.49 -3.66
C ALA A 6 -8.40 25.22 -4.35
N THR A 7 -7.43 25.36 -5.26
CA THR A 7 -6.79 24.20 -5.91
C THR A 7 -5.99 23.36 -4.92
N SER A 8 -5.21 23.99 -4.04
CA SER A 8 -4.47 23.28 -2.98
C SER A 8 -5.39 22.50 -2.04
N THR A 9 -6.51 23.12 -1.63
CA THR A 9 -7.51 22.46 -0.77
C THR A 9 -8.16 21.27 -1.49
N ALA A 10 -8.52 21.41 -2.77
CA ALA A 10 -9.07 20.30 -3.56
C ALA A 10 -8.09 19.12 -3.68
N PHE A 11 -6.80 19.39 -3.96
CA PHE A 11 -5.76 18.34 -3.98
C PHE A 11 -5.61 17.64 -2.63
N SER A 12 -5.70 18.38 -1.52
CA SER A 12 -5.59 17.80 -0.18
C SER A 12 -6.74 16.83 0.14
N ILE A 13 -7.98 17.19 -0.23
CA ILE A 13 -9.17 16.34 -0.02
C ILE A 13 -9.08 15.09 -0.90
N LEU A 14 -8.71 15.24 -2.18
CA LEU A 14 -8.55 14.12 -3.09
C LEU A 14 -7.45 13.16 -2.61
N SER A 15 -6.32 13.70 -2.16
CA SER A 15 -5.23 12.89 -1.60
C SER A 15 -5.67 12.15 -0.34
N GLY A 16 -6.42 12.81 0.56
CA GLY A 16 -6.99 12.17 1.74
C GLY A 16 -7.96 11.02 1.39
N ALA A 17 -8.84 11.23 0.42
CA ALA A 17 -9.76 10.19 -0.05
C ALA A 17 -9.02 9.01 -0.71
N ALA A 18 -7.98 9.29 -1.51
CA ALA A 18 -7.15 8.27 -2.14
C ALA A 18 -6.40 7.43 -1.09
N LEU A 19 -5.85 8.07 -0.04
CA LEU A 19 -5.21 7.37 1.08
C LEU A 19 -6.21 6.47 1.82
N GLY A 20 -7.40 6.96 2.11
CA GLY A 20 -8.47 6.18 2.74
C GLY A 20 -8.87 4.96 1.91
N LEU A 21 -9.00 5.12 0.59
CA LEU A 21 -9.32 4.03 -0.31
C LEU A 21 -8.18 3.00 -0.40
N ALA A 22 -6.93 3.47 -0.46
CA ALA A 22 -5.75 2.61 -0.40
C ALA A 22 -5.69 1.80 0.90
N PHE A 23 -6.05 2.41 2.04
CA PHE A 23 -6.14 1.71 3.33
C PHE A 23 -7.14 0.55 3.27
N VAL A 24 -8.35 0.79 2.75
CA VAL A 24 -9.40 -0.24 2.66
C VAL A 24 -8.96 -1.39 1.75
N ILE A 25 -8.37 -1.09 0.59
CA ILE A 25 -7.89 -2.11 -0.35
C ILE A 25 -6.77 -2.94 0.28
N CYS A 26 -5.73 -2.30 0.84
CA CYS A 26 -4.63 -3.00 1.48
C CYS A 26 -5.10 -3.86 2.66
N TYR A 27 -6.05 -3.36 3.46
CA TYR A 27 -6.65 -4.10 4.56
C TYR A 27 -7.35 -5.37 4.08
N ASN A 28 -8.24 -5.24 3.08
CA ASN A 28 -8.99 -6.36 2.54
C ASN A 28 -8.09 -7.40 1.88
N MET A 29 -7.12 -6.95 1.09
CA MET A 29 -6.18 -7.83 0.40
C MET A 29 -5.27 -8.58 1.38
N GLY A 30 -4.81 -7.91 2.45
CA GLY A 30 -4.03 -8.56 3.49
C GLY A 30 -4.87 -9.57 4.30
N LEU A 31 -6.15 -9.29 4.54
CA LEU A 31 -7.05 -10.23 5.22
C LEU A 31 -7.32 -11.47 4.35
N MET A 32 -7.52 -11.28 3.05
CA MET A 32 -7.68 -12.36 2.07
C MET A 32 -6.42 -13.25 2.02
N ASN A 33 -5.24 -12.63 1.85
CA ASN A 33 -3.96 -13.35 1.86
C ASN A 33 -3.75 -14.17 3.15
N PHE A 34 -4.12 -13.62 4.31
CA PHE A 34 -4.04 -14.34 5.58
C PHE A 34 -4.99 -15.53 5.63
N THR A 35 -6.23 -15.34 5.17
CA THR A 35 -7.27 -16.37 5.21
C THR A 35 -6.94 -17.54 4.28
N GLU A 36 -6.44 -17.26 3.07
CA GLU A 36 -6.03 -18.29 2.11
C GLU A 36 -4.83 -19.13 2.61
N ARG A 37 -3.87 -18.48 3.28
CA ARG A 37 -2.63 -19.11 3.76
C ARG A 37 -2.71 -19.67 5.18
N VAL A 38 -3.87 -19.58 5.85
CA VAL A 38 -4.02 -20.01 7.25
C VAL A 38 -3.70 -21.49 7.44
N ARG A 39 -4.06 -22.33 6.44
CA ARG A 39 -3.82 -23.78 6.44
C ARG A 39 -2.33 -24.12 6.30
N ASP A 40 -1.60 -23.37 5.49
CA ASP A 40 -0.15 -23.56 5.31
C ASP A 40 0.61 -23.11 6.57
N TYR A 41 0.13 -22.05 7.22
CA TYR A 41 0.68 -21.64 8.51
C TYR A 41 0.32 -22.61 9.64
N ALA A 42 -0.83 -23.30 9.58
CA ALA A 42 -1.22 -24.32 10.54
C ALA A 42 -0.32 -25.58 10.45
N THR A 43 0.07 -26.01 9.25
CA THR A 43 0.99 -27.15 9.09
C THR A 43 2.40 -26.82 9.61
N LEU A 44 2.89 -25.60 9.37
CA LEU A 44 4.15 -25.11 9.95
C LEU A 44 4.13 -25.13 11.48
N LYS A 45 2.99 -24.76 12.08
CA LYS A 45 2.80 -24.81 13.54
C LYS A 45 2.86 -26.25 14.08
N VAL A 46 2.30 -27.23 13.37
CA VAL A 46 2.37 -28.66 13.73
C VAL A 46 3.79 -29.21 13.60
N LEU A 47 4.58 -28.69 12.66
CA LEU A 47 6.02 -28.99 12.52
C LEU A 47 6.90 -28.36 13.61
N GLY A 48 6.30 -27.63 14.57
CA GLY A 48 7.00 -27.06 15.72
C GLY A 48 7.46 -25.61 15.56
N TYR A 49 7.11 -24.93 14.47
CA TYR A 49 7.45 -23.52 14.30
C TYR A 49 6.71 -22.62 15.29
N HIS A 50 7.41 -21.63 15.83
CA HIS A 50 6.83 -20.68 16.76
C HIS A 50 5.95 -19.65 16.03
N GLN A 51 4.83 -19.24 16.64
CA GLN A 51 3.91 -18.23 16.08
C GLN A 51 4.64 -16.90 15.70
N ARG A 52 5.75 -16.59 16.37
CA ARG A 52 6.60 -15.42 16.07
C ARG A 52 7.37 -15.57 14.75
N GLU A 53 7.83 -16.77 14.43
CA GLU A 53 8.60 -17.06 13.22
C GLU A 53 7.70 -17.02 11.99
N ILE A 54 6.53 -17.66 12.08
CA ILE A 54 5.49 -17.61 11.03
C ILE A 54 5.09 -16.17 10.74
N ARG A 55 4.94 -15.32 11.77
CA ARG A 55 4.64 -13.90 11.60
C ARG A 55 5.77 -13.14 10.90
N SER A 56 7.03 -13.45 11.26
CA SER A 56 8.18 -12.82 10.60
C SER A 56 8.27 -13.24 9.13
N LEU A 57 7.88 -14.48 8.81
CA LEU A 57 7.83 -14.97 7.45
C LEU A 57 6.75 -14.23 6.65
N MET A 58 5.53 -14.17 7.17
CA MET A 58 4.41 -13.46 6.55
C MET A 58 4.74 -11.98 6.29
N LEU A 59 5.32 -11.28 7.27
CA LEU A 59 5.72 -9.88 7.10
C LEU A 59 6.80 -9.71 6.02
N ARG A 60 7.71 -10.68 5.85
CA ARG A 60 8.71 -10.66 4.78
C ARG A 60 8.08 -10.88 3.41
N GLU A 61 7.14 -11.81 3.30
CA GLU A 61 6.39 -12.03 2.07
C GLU A 61 5.65 -10.76 1.64
N SER A 62 4.88 -10.15 2.54
CA SER A 62 4.15 -8.91 2.24
C SER A 62 5.09 -7.74 1.93
N SER A 63 6.21 -7.60 2.64
CA SER A 63 7.21 -6.55 2.36
C SER A 63 7.84 -6.71 0.97
N LEU A 64 8.08 -7.93 0.51
CA LEU A 64 8.58 -8.20 -0.84
C LEU A 64 7.54 -7.84 -1.89
N THR A 65 6.26 -8.19 -1.68
CA THR A 65 5.17 -7.79 -2.56
C THR A 65 5.01 -6.27 -2.62
N ALA A 66 5.10 -5.58 -1.48
CA ALA A 66 5.05 -4.12 -1.40
C ALA A 66 6.21 -3.47 -2.16
N LEU A 67 7.43 -4.01 -2.05
CA LEU A 67 8.60 -3.49 -2.75
C LEU A 67 8.43 -3.61 -4.28
N ILE A 68 7.95 -4.76 -4.75
CA ILE A 68 7.65 -4.97 -6.17
C ILE A 68 6.54 -4.03 -6.64
N GLY A 69 5.50 -3.84 -5.82
CA GLY A 69 4.41 -2.92 -6.13
C GLY A 69 4.87 -1.46 -6.27
N VAL A 70 5.73 -0.99 -5.36
CA VAL A 70 6.30 0.36 -5.44
C VAL A 70 7.19 0.49 -6.68
N ALA A 71 8.05 -0.49 -6.95
CA ALA A 71 8.91 -0.47 -8.14
C ALA A 71 8.10 -0.47 -9.44
N ALA A 72 7.04 -1.28 -9.52
CA ALA A 72 6.15 -1.36 -10.66
C ALA A 72 5.26 -0.12 -10.83
N GLY A 73 4.97 0.62 -9.74
CA GLY A 73 4.15 1.83 -9.77
C GLY A 73 4.86 3.08 -10.29
N ILE A 74 6.20 3.13 -10.22
CA ILE A 74 7.01 4.27 -10.69
C ILE A 74 6.83 4.52 -12.21
N PRO A 75 7.06 3.53 -13.12
CA PRO A 75 6.94 3.76 -14.56
C PRO A 75 5.57 4.32 -15.01
N PRO A 76 4.40 3.75 -14.64
CA PRO A 76 3.12 4.31 -15.04
C PRO A 76 2.86 5.69 -14.41
N GLY A 77 3.37 5.96 -13.21
CA GLY A 77 3.28 7.28 -12.58
C GLY A 77 3.99 8.36 -13.39
N ILE A 78 5.21 8.09 -13.88
CA ILE A 78 5.97 9.01 -14.72
C ILE A 78 5.25 9.26 -16.06
N VAL A 79 4.73 8.19 -16.68
CA VAL A 79 3.97 8.29 -17.93
C VAL A 79 2.71 9.14 -17.74
N LEU A 80 1.97 8.92 -16.65
CA LEU A 80 0.74 9.64 -16.35
C LEU A 80 0.99 11.15 -16.15
N VAL A 81 2.04 11.52 -15.43
CA VAL A 81 2.46 12.93 -15.30
C VAL A 81 2.77 13.53 -16.67
N GLY A 82 3.49 12.80 -17.54
CA GLY A 82 3.77 13.25 -18.90
C GLY A 82 2.50 13.48 -19.73
N VAL A 83 1.52 12.59 -19.65
CA VAL A 83 0.23 12.71 -20.35
C VAL A 83 -0.59 13.90 -19.86
N ILE A 84 -0.65 14.09 -18.53
CA ILE A 84 -1.37 15.23 -17.93
C ILE A 84 -0.76 16.55 -18.38
N LEU A 85 0.57 16.68 -18.33
CA LEU A 85 1.26 17.90 -18.72
C LEU A 85 1.03 18.23 -20.20
N ARG A 86 1.10 17.25 -21.10
CA ARG A 86 0.79 17.45 -22.53
C ARG A 86 -0.66 17.86 -22.79
N THR A 87 -1.58 17.41 -21.96
CA THR A 87 -3.01 17.74 -22.10
C THR A 87 -3.32 19.13 -21.53
N CYS A 88 -2.51 19.63 -20.59
CA CYS A 88 -2.67 20.92 -19.94
C CYS A 88 -1.85 22.06 -20.60
N GLU A 89 -1.02 21.79 -21.60
CA GLU A 89 -0.33 22.83 -22.39
C GLU A 89 -1.35 23.67 -23.17
N PHE A 90 -1.76 24.80 -22.59
CA PHE A 90 -2.40 25.90 -23.32
C PHE A 90 -1.34 26.92 -23.77
N GLU A 91 -1.65 27.60 -24.88
CA GLU A 91 -0.83 28.39 -25.82
C GLU A 91 0.21 29.40 -25.24
N ASN A 92 0.34 29.57 -23.92
CA ASN A 92 1.30 30.49 -23.28
C ASN A 92 2.01 29.95 -22.01
N MET A 93 1.92 28.65 -21.69
CA MET A 93 2.56 28.12 -20.47
C MET A 93 3.16 26.72 -20.68
N VAL A 94 4.47 26.67 -20.90
CA VAL A 94 5.23 25.42 -20.87
C VAL A 94 5.45 25.06 -19.41
N PHE A 95 4.71 24.08 -18.88
CA PHE A 95 5.03 23.50 -17.59
C PHE A 95 6.30 22.65 -17.75
N GLU A 96 7.46 23.19 -17.37
CA GLU A 96 8.67 22.37 -17.28
C GLU A 96 8.42 21.25 -16.26
N SER A 97 8.33 20.02 -16.77
CA SER A 97 8.19 18.81 -15.98
C SER A 97 9.47 18.52 -15.22
N HIS A 98 9.73 19.26 -14.14
CA HIS A 98 10.77 18.90 -13.19
C HIS A 98 10.25 17.76 -12.31
N VAL A 99 10.11 16.57 -12.90
CA VAL A 99 10.06 15.31 -12.12
C VAL A 99 11.45 15.12 -11.54
N SER A 100 11.71 15.79 -10.42
CA SER A 100 12.96 15.63 -9.69
C SER A 100 13.04 14.20 -9.19
N LEU A 101 14.20 13.57 -9.40
CA LEU A 101 14.51 12.25 -8.85
C LEU A 101 14.25 12.22 -7.33
N ARG A 102 14.45 13.35 -6.64
CA ARG A 102 14.19 13.51 -5.20
C ARG A 102 12.70 13.36 -4.86
N SER A 103 11.82 13.93 -5.67
CA SER A 103 10.36 13.85 -5.46
C SER A 103 9.86 12.43 -5.69
N VAL A 104 10.39 11.74 -6.70
CA VAL A 104 10.06 10.32 -6.96
C VAL A 104 10.54 9.44 -5.80
N LEU A 105 11.78 9.65 -5.33
CA LEU A 105 12.33 8.90 -4.19
C LEU A 105 11.56 9.16 -2.88
N LEU A 106 11.17 10.41 -2.62
CA LEU A 106 10.36 10.73 -1.45
C LEU A 106 8.96 10.11 -1.55
N ALA A 107 8.30 10.20 -2.71
CA ALA A 107 6.99 9.61 -2.93
C ALA A 107 7.03 8.08 -2.81
N SER A 108 8.05 7.42 -3.37
CA SER A 108 8.21 5.97 -3.26
C SER A 108 8.50 5.56 -1.81
N ALA A 109 9.33 6.30 -1.08
CA ALA A 109 9.62 6.04 0.33
C ALA A 109 8.37 6.21 1.21
N ILE A 110 7.59 7.28 1.00
CA ILE A 110 6.33 7.51 1.72
C ILE A 110 5.32 6.41 1.40
N THR A 111 5.18 6.02 0.13
CA THR A 111 4.26 4.95 -0.29
C THR A 111 4.65 3.62 0.33
N PHE A 112 5.94 3.28 0.32
CA PHE A 112 6.45 2.06 0.93
C PHE A 112 6.23 2.06 2.45
N ALA A 113 6.54 3.17 3.13
CA ALA A 113 6.30 3.33 4.56
C ALA A 113 4.80 3.23 4.89
N TYR A 114 3.93 3.80 4.06
CA TYR A 114 2.48 3.75 4.21
C TYR A 114 1.96 2.30 4.11
N THR A 115 2.34 1.57 3.06
CA THR A 115 1.98 0.16 2.89
C THR A 115 2.47 -0.70 4.05
N LEU A 116 3.73 -0.54 4.47
CA LEU A 116 4.28 -1.24 5.62
C LEU A 116 3.52 -0.95 6.92
N LEU A 117 3.11 0.30 7.13
CA LEU A 117 2.34 0.69 8.31
C LEU A 117 0.98 0.00 8.31
N ILE A 118 0.28 -0.01 7.18
CA ILE A 118 -1.02 -0.68 7.03
C ILE A 118 -0.89 -2.19 7.26
N GLU A 119 0.07 -2.85 6.60
CA GLU A 119 0.29 -4.28 6.74
C GLU A 119 0.65 -4.64 8.19
N ARG A 120 1.49 -3.85 8.84
CA ARG A 120 1.85 -4.06 10.24
C ARG A 120 0.66 -3.80 11.18
N PHE A 121 -0.19 -2.83 10.87
CA PHE A 121 -1.41 -2.54 11.61
C PHE A 121 -2.42 -3.68 11.48
N LEU A 122 -2.65 -4.16 10.25
CA LEU A 122 -3.47 -5.32 9.96
C LEU A 122 -2.92 -6.57 10.67
N ALA A 123 -1.63 -6.87 10.52
CA ALA A 123 -0.99 -8.00 11.19
C ALA A 123 -1.05 -7.90 12.72
N ARG A 124 -1.17 -6.69 13.28
CA ARG A 124 -1.45 -6.49 14.71
C ARG A 124 -2.93 -6.66 15.05
N LYS A 125 -3.85 -6.22 14.21
CA LYS A 125 -5.30 -6.33 14.45
C LYS A 125 -5.81 -7.77 14.26
N VAL A 126 -5.26 -8.48 13.28
CA VAL A 126 -5.47 -9.92 13.07
C VAL A 126 -4.91 -10.76 14.22
N ARG A 127 -4.10 -10.21 15.14
CA ARG A 127 -3.72 -10.90 16.39
C ARG A 127 -4.91 -11.29 17.27
N GLY A 128 -6.05 -10.60 17.13
CA GLY A 128 -7.28 -10.94 17.84
C GLY A 128 -8.13 -12.00 17.15
N ILE A 129 -7.78 -12.41 15.93
CA ILE A 129 -8.42 -13.53 15.24
C ILE A 129 -7.62 -14.76 15.66
N ASP A 130 -8.16 -15.49 16.63
CA ASP A 130 -7.57 -16.72 17.11
C ASP A 130 -7.49 -17.70 15.93
N MET A 131 -6.27 -17.96 15.48
CA MET A 131 -5.98 -18.88 14.38
C MET A 131 -6.54 -20.29 14.65
N VAL A 132 -6.82 -20.59 15.93
CA VAL A 132 -7.44 -21.82 16.43
C VAL A 132 -8.97 -21.82 16.24
N GLU A 133 -9.64 -20.67 16.23
CA GLU A 133 -11.09 -20.55 16.08
C GLU A 133 -11.54 -20.68 14.62
N ALA A 134 -10.71 -20.24 13.67
CA ALA A 134 -10.91 -20.52 12.24
C ALA A 134 -10.96 -22.04 11.95
N LEU A 135 -10.22 -22.84 12.71
CA LEU A 135 -10.25 -24.31 12.65
C LEU A 135 -11.48 -24.92 13.33
N LYS A 136 -12.13 -24.21 14.26
CA LYS A 136 -13.32 -24.66 14.99
C LYS A 136 -14.64 -24.29 14.31
N SER A 137 -14.61 -23.37 13.34
CA SER A 137 -15.80 -22.95 12.58
C SER A 137 -16.21 -23.90 11.45
N VAL A 138 -15.43 -24.96 11.22
CA VAL A 138 -15.67 -25.99 10.19
C VAL A 138 -16.14 -27.33 10.80
N GLU A 139 -16.19 -27.44 12.13
CA GLU A 139 -16.91 -28.53 12.83
C GLU A 139 -18.36 -28.16 13.15
#